data_AF-Q8CEZ8-F1
#
_entry.id   AF-Q8CEZ8-F1
#
_cell.length_a   1.000
_cell.length_b   1.000
_cell.length_c   1.000
_cell.angle_alpha   90.00
_cell.angle_beta   90.00
_cell.angle_gamma   90.00
#
_symmetry.space_group_name_H-M   'P 1'
#
loop_
_entity.id
_entity.type
_entity.pdbx_description
1 polymer ?
#
loop_
_entity_poly.entity_id
_entity_poly.type
_entity_poly.pdbx_seq_one_letter_code
_entity_poly.pdbx_strand_id
1 'polypeptide(L)'
;MKESMTEEEDYMSDSFINVQEDVRPGVPMLRQIREARRKEEKQQQANLRNRQKSVKEEERERRDIGLKNALGCENKGFALLQKMGYKSGQALGKSGDGIVEPIPLNVKTGKSGIGHESSLKRKAEERLGNYRRKIHMKNQNEAKAAEVFGCD
;
A
#
# COMPACT_ATOMS: atom_id res chain seq x y z
N MET A 1 -18.71 6.87 -11.43
CA MET A 1 -18.34 5.73 -12.29
C MET A 1 -16.89 5.92 -12.65
N LYS A 2 -16.00 5.00 -12.26
CA LYS A 2 -14.63 4.94 -12.76
C LYS A 2 -14.41 3.48 -13.11
N GLU A 3 -14.71 3.18 -14.36
CA GLU A 3 -14.42 1.90 -14.98
C GLU A 3 -12.91 1.86 -15.17
N SER A 4 -12.24 1.01 -14.39
CA SER A 4 -10.91 0.54 -14.77
C SER A 4 -11.15 -0.36 -15.97
N MET A 5 -10.97 0.23 -17.15
CA MET A 5 -10.71 -0.52 -18.37
C MET A 5 -9.67 -1.58 -18.06
N THR A 6 -9.84 -2.73 -18.71
CA THR A 6 -8.76 -3.64 -19.03
C THR A 6 -7.43 -2.90 -19.11
N GLU A 7 -6.43 -3.38 -18.37
CA GLU A 7 -5.02 -3.06 -18.57
C GLU A 7 -4.59 -3.58 -19.95
N GLU A 8 -5.24 -3.08 -21.01
CA GLU A 8 -4.65 -3.04 -22.34
C GLU A 8 -3.43 -2.16 -22.15
N GLU A 9 -2.27 -2.83 -22.08
CA GLU A 9 -0.96 -2.22 -21.98
C GLU A 9 -0.95 -0.94 -22.82
N ASP A 10 -0.85 0.22 -22.16
CA ASP A 10 -1.03 1.53 -22.80
C ASP A 10 -0.19 1.58 -24.06
N TYR A 11 -0.86 1.68 -25.21
CA TYR A 11 -0.28 1.60 -26.55
C TYR A 11 0.76 2.70 -26.81
N MET A 12 0.86 3.71 -25.93
CA MET A 12 1.91 4.73 -25.95
C MET A 12 2.86 4.70 -24.73
N SER A 13 2.83 3.64 -23.92
CA SER A 13 3.78 3.48 -22.83
C SER A 13 5.20 3.19 -23.36
N ASP A 14 6.20 3.71 -22.63
CA ASP A 14 7.63 3.49 -22.93
C ASP A 14 8.00 2.01 -22.99
N SER A 15 7.19 1.11 -22.42
CA SER A 15 7.31 -0.35 -22.53
C SER A 15 7.29 -0.84 -23.98
N PHE A 16 6.53 -0.19 -24.87
CA PHE A 16 6.46 -0.53 -26.31
C PHE A 16 7.38 0.33 -27.18
N ILE A 17 7.67 1.56 -26.76
CA ILE A 17 8.52 2.49 -27.53
C ILE A 17 10.00 2.16 -27.30
N ASN A 18 10.39 1.74 -26.08
CA ASN A 18 11.74 1.27 -25.74
C ASN A 18 11.87 -0.27 -25.81
N VAL A 19 11.15 -0.95 -26.70
CA VAL A 19 11.35 -2.41 -26.94
C VAL A 19 12.79 -2.74 -27.34
N GLN A 20 13.53 -1.75 -27.82
CA GLN A 20 14.98 -1.80 -27.94
C GLN A 20 15.61 -0.99 -26.81
N GLU A 21 15.65 -1.54 -25.60
CA GLU A 21 16.86 -1.29 -24.80
C GLU A 21 18.05 -1.65 -25.71
N ASP A 22 19.03 -0.76 -25.85
CA ASP A 22 20.25 -1.06 -26.62
C ASP A 22 21.05 -2.15 -25.87
N VAL A 23 20.57 -3.40 -25.95
CA VAL A 23 21.12 -4.60 -25.33
C VAL A 23 22.03 -5.34 -26.29
N ARG A 24 22.70 -4.63 -27.21
CA ARG A 24 23.73 -5.23 -28.07
C ARG A 24 24.78 -5.90 -27.16
N PRO A 25 24.79 -7.24 -27.06
CA PRO A 25 25.68 -7.92 -26.14
C PRO A 25 27.12 -7.61 -26.56
N GLY A 26 27.92 -7.07 -25.65
CA GLY A 26 29.33 -6.75 -25.91
C GLY A 26 29.59 -5.35 -26.51
N VAL A 27 28.57 -4.54 -26.80
CA VAL A 27 28.77 -3.13 -27.15
C VAL A 27 28.45 -2.26 -25.94
N PRO A 28 29.44 -1.54 -25.36
CA PRO A 28 29.18 -0.68 -24.21
C PRO A 28 28.27 0.49 -24.61
N MET A 29 27.26 0.78 -23.77
CA MET A 29 26.41 1.96 -23.91
C MET A 29 27.24 3.22 -24.10
N LEU A 30 26.84 4.09 -25.04
CA LEU A 30 27.50 5.36 -25.33
C LEU A 30 27.61 6.20 -24.05
N ARG A 31 28.76 6.84 -23.83
CA ARG A 31 29.06 7.58 -22.59
C ARG A 31 27.99 8.60 -22.21
N GLN A 32 27.45 9.30 -23.20
CA GLN A 32 26.38 10.29 -23.03
C GLN A 32 25.08 9.68 -22.47
N ILE A 33 24.69 8.50 -22.95
CA ILE A 33 23.47 7.78 -22.51
C ILE A 33 23.64 7.29 -21.07
N ARG A 34 24.82 6.74 -20.75
CA ARG A 34 25.14 6.29 -19.37
C ARG A 34 25.15 7.45 -18.38
N GLU A 35 25.74 8.58 -18.75
CA GLU A 35 25.77 9.79 -17.91
C GLU A 35 24.36 10.37 -17.73
N ALA A 36 23.52 10.37 -18.77
CA ALA A 36 22.14 10.84 -18.69
C ALA A 36 21.30 9.99 -17.73
N ARG A 37 21.32 8.65 -17.85
CA ARG A 37 20.60 7.74 -16.92
C ARG A 37 21.04 7.95 -15.47
N ARG A 38 22.35 8.00 -15.21
CA ARG A 38 22.88 8.24 -13.87
C ARG A 38 22.43 9.59 -13.30
N LYS A 39 22.38 10.64 -14.14
CA LYS A 39 21.90 11.97 -13.74
C LYS A 39 20.41 11.93 -13.44
N GLU A 40 19.63 11.24 -14.26
CA GLU A 40 18.18 11.07 -14.07
C GLU A 40 17.87 10.27 -12.81
N GLU A 41 18.50 9.12 -12.58
CA GLU A 41 18.38 8.33 -11.36
C GLU A 41 18.70 9.17 -10.12
N LYS A 42 19.80 9.95 -10.17
CA LYS A 42 20.18 10.84 -9.07
C LYS A 42 19.15 11.95 -8.86
N GLN A 43 18.58 12.49 -9.93
CA GLN A 43 17.52 13.49 -9.87
C GLN A 43 16.22 12.91 -9.33
N GLN A 44 15.83 11.70 -9.76
CA GLN A 44 14.66 10.98 -9.26
C GLN A 44 14.85 10.66 -7.76
N GLN A 45 16.02 10.17 -7.35
CA GLN A 45 16.34 9.91 -5.95
C GLN A 45 16.30 11.19 -5.10
N ALA A 46 16.84 12.29 -5.62
CA ALA A 46 16.78 13.60 -4.96
C ALA A 46 15.34 14.12 -4.85
N ASN A 47 14.53 13.96 -5.90
CA ASN A 47 13.12 14.33 -5.91
C ASN A 47 12.32 13.53 -4.89
N LEU A 48 12.58 12.22 -4.78
CA LEU A 48 11.96 11.36 -3.77
C LEU A 48 12.36 11.76 -2.35
N ARG A 49 13.64 12.07 -2.11
CA ARG A 49 14.15 12.48 -0.79
C ARG A 49 13.63 13.87 -0.37
N ASN A 50 13.56 14.80 -1.31
CA ASN A 50 13.10 16.17 -1.07
C ASN A 50 11.57 16.33 -1.17
N ARG A 51 10.86 15.24 -1.44
CA ARG A 51 9.40 15.26 -1.47
C ARG A 51 8.87 15.57 -0.09
N GLN A 52 8.32 16.77 0.08
CA GLN A 52 7.61 17.15 1.29
C GLN A 52 6.34 16.30 1.41
N LYS A 53 6.12 15.72 2.59
CA LYS A 53 4.88 14.97 2.89
C LYS A 53 3.70 15.93 2.90
N SER A 54 2.53 15.44 2.50
CA SER A 54 1.30 16.21 2.66
C SER A 54 0.98 16.38 4.14
N VAL A 55 0.40 17.51 4.53
CA VAL A 55 -0.08 17.75 5.91
C VAL A 55 -0.95 16.58 6.41
N LYS A 56 -1.81 16.02 5.55
CA LYS A 56 -2.68 14.88 5.90
C LYS A 56 -1.91 13.61 6.25
N GLU A 57 -0.79 13.39 5.58
CA GLU A 57 0.09 12.25 5.80
C GLU A 57 0.87 12.44 7.11
N GLU A 58 1.42 13.63 7.31
CA GLU A 58 2.14 13.98 8.53
C GLU A 58 1.25 13.90 9.79
N GLU A 59 0.01 14.40 9.73
CA GLU A 59 -0.96 14.28 10.82
C GLU A 59 -1.34 12.82 11.12
N ARG A 60 -1.40 11.97 10.09
CA ARG A 60 -1.63 10.54 10.25
C ARG A 60 -0.46 9.89 10.98
N GLU A 61 0.76 10.13 10.52
CA GLU A 61 1.96 9.60 11.15
C GLU A 61 2.09 10.06 12.61
N ARG A 62 1.89 11.35 12.88
CA ARG A 62 1.92 11.88 14.26
C ARG A 62 0.89 11.20 15.15
N ARG A 63 -0.33 10.96 14.66
CA ARG A 63 -1.37 10.22 15.39
C ARG A 63 -0.96 8.77 15.64
N ASP A 64 -0.45 8.10 14.62
CA ASP A 64 -0.05 6.69 14.73
C ASP A 64 1.12 6.51 15.70
N ILE A 65 2.08 7.42 15.68
CA ILE A 65 3.20 7.47 16.63
C ILE A 65 2.68 7.70 18.06
N GLY A 66 1.77 8.66 18.23
CA GLY A 66 1.17 8.96 19.54
C GLY A 66 0.33 7.82 20.10
N LEU A 67 -0.36 7.05 19.26
CA LEU A 67 -1.16 5.91 19.68
C LEU A 67 -0.31 4.66 19.99
N LYS A 68 0.82 4.49 19.31
CA LYS A 68 1.73 3.35 19.54
C LYS A 68 2.62 3.52 20.76
N ASN A 69 2.96 4.76 21.10
CA ASN A 69 3.89 5.05 22.19
C ASN A 69 3.15 5.22 23.51
N ALA A 70 3.58 4.47 24.54
CA ALA A 70 3.14 4.71 25.90
C ALA A 70 3.66 6.08 26.41
N LEU A 71 2.92 6.69 27.33
CA LEU A 71 3.34 7.95 27.95
C LEU A 71 4.59 7.73 28.81
N GLY A 72 5.65 8.49 28.56
CA GLY A 72 6.88 8.49 29.36
C GLY A 72 6.69 9.08 30.76
N CYS A 73 7.65 8.81 31.65
CA CYS A 73 7.65 9.36 33.01
C CYS A 73 7.91 10.87 33.06
N GLU A 74 8.49 11.45 31.99
CA GLU A 74 8.58 12.91 31.85
C GLU A 74 7.21 13.58 31.68
N ASN A 75 6.17 12.83 31.32
CA ASN A 75 4.84 13.38 31.14
C ASN A 75 4.19 13.68 32.49
N LYS A 76 3.85 14.95 32.72
CA LYS A 76 3.18 15.42 33.94
C LYS A 76 1.88 14.66 34.25
N GLY A 77 1.14 14.26 33.23
CA GLY A 77 -0.09 13.48 33.37
C GLY A 77 0.18 12.07 33.90
N PHE A 78 1.22 11.40 33.38
CA PHE A 78 1.63 10.09 33.88
C PHE A 78 2.11 10.17 35.34
N ALA A 79 2.90 11.19 35.67
CA ALA A 79 3.35 11.43 37.05
C ALA A 79 2.18 11.66 38.01
N LEU A 80 1.13 12.36 37.58
CA LEU A 80 -0.09 12.53 38.37
C LEU A 80 -0.83 11.21 38.56
N LEU A 81 -1.03 10.44 37.48
CA LEU A 81 -1.66 9.12 37.54
C LEU A 81 -0.91 8.21 38.51
N GLN A 82 0.42 8.17 38.44
CA GLN A 82 1.26 7.36 39.32
C GLN A 82 1.07 7.75 40.79
N LYS A 83 0.97 9.05 41.10
CA LYS A 83 0.67 9.53 42.46
C LYS A 83 -0.72 9.12 42.94
N MET A 84 -1.68 8.94 42.03
CA MET A 84 -3.01 8.41 42.33
C MET A 84 -3.05 6.87 42.42
N GLY A 85 -1.89 6.20 42.34
CA GLY A 85 -1.77 4.75 42.47
C GLY A 85 -1.83 3.98 41.15
N TYR A 86 -1.84 4.67 40.00
CA TYR A 86 -1.75 4.02 38.69
C TYR A 86 -0.36 3.40 38.48
N LYS A 87 -0.33 2.19 37.92
CA LYS A 87 0.89 1.52 37.47
C LYS A 87 0.88 1.40 35.95
N SER A 88 2.04 1.53 35.32
CA SER A 88 2.16 1.38 33.86
C SER A 88 1.60 0.02 33.41
N GLY A 89 0.67 0.05 32.45
CA GLY A 89 0.03 -1.16 31.91
C GLY A 89 -1.16 -1.68 32.73
N GLN A 90 -1.52 -1.02 33.84
CA GLN A 90 -2.72 -1.35 34.58
C GLN A 90 -3.95 -0.74 33.88
N ALA A 91 -5.07 -1.46 33.93
CA ALA A 91 -6.37 -0.91 33.55
C ALA A 91 -6.92 0.02 34.64
N LEU A 92 -7.70 1.02 34.23
CA LEU A 92 -8.35 1.97 35.14
C LEU A 92 -9.65 1.38 35.71
N GLY A 93 -10.09 1.92 36.86
CA GLY A 93 -11.34 1.53 37.53
C GLY A 93 -11.12 0.75 38.84
N LYS A 94 -12.17 0.62 39.66
CA LYS A 94 -12.09 0.00 41.00
C LYS A 94 -11.60 -1.46 40.96
N SER A 95 -12.09 -2.21 39.98
CA SER A 95 -11.73 -3.63 39.78
C SER A 95 -10.55 -3.80 38.81
N GLY A 96 -10.11 -2.74 38.13
CA GLY A 96 -9.11 -2.86 37.07
C GLY A 96 -9.62 -3.53 35.79
N ASP A 97 -10.92 -3.46 35.51
CA ASP A 97 -11.54 -4.05 34.30
C ASP A 97 -11.66 -3.05 33.13
N GLY A 98 -11.07 -1.86 33.26
CA GLY A 98 -11.07 -0.85 32.21
C GLY A 98 -10.25 -1.25 30.99
N ILE A 99 -10.46 -0.51 29.90
CA ILE A 99 -9.64 -0.66 28.69
C ILE A 99 -8.19 -0.23 28.98
N VAL A 100 -7.24 -1.09 28.59
CA VAL A 100 -5.79 -0.81 28.72
C VAL A 100 -5.27 -0.07 27.49
N GLU A 101 -5.78 -0.45 26.31
CA GLU A 101 -5.38 0.13 25.03
C GLU A 101 -6.36 1.23 24.58
N PRO A 102 -5.88 2.25 23.86
CA PRO A 102 -6.73 3.29 23.31
C PRO A 102 -7.70 2.73 22.26
N ILE A 103 -8.90 3.33 22.17
CA ILE A 103 -9.91 2.93 21.20
C ILE A 103 -9.43 3.24 19.78
N PRO A 104 -9.49 2.30 18.83
CA PRO A 104 -9.07 2.53 17.45
C PRO A 104 -9.97 3.55 16.75
N LEU A 105 -9.35 4.46 15.99
CA LEU A 105 -10.02 5.57 15.32
C LEU A 105 -10.12 5.31 13.81
N ASN A 106 -11.34 5.40 13.26
CA ASN A 106 -11.58 5.35 11.82
C ASN A 106 -11.74 6.77 11.25
N VAL A 107 -10.65 7.34 10.72
CA VAL A 107 -10.66 8.70 10.14
C VAL A 107 -11.09 8.65 8.68
N LYS A 108 -12.24 9.25 8.36
CA LYS A 108 -12.69 9.43 6.98
C LYS A 108 -11.93 10.56 6.30
N THR A 109 -11.18 10.24 5.24
CA THR A 109 -10.41 11.22 4.46
C THR A 109 -11.17 11.77 3.25
N GLY A 110 -12.26 11.10 2.84
CA GLY A 110 -13.05 11.44 1.66
C GLY A 110 -14.41 12.08 1.98
N LYS A 111 -15.12 12.50 0.93
CA LYS A 111 -16.48 13.06 1.00
C LYS A 111 -17.58 12.00 0.75
N SER A 112 -17.21 10.73 0.64
CA SER A 112 -18.13 9.64 0.34
C SER A 112 -19.08 9.35 1.50
N GLY A 113 -20.28 8.85 1.18
CA GLY A 113 -21.28 8.46 2.17
C GLY A 113 -20.81 7.35 3.10
N ILE A 114 -21.45 7.23 4.27
CA ILE A 114 -21.24 6.11 5.19
C ILE A 114 -21.63 4.81 4.48
N GLY A 115 -20.78 3.77 4.56
CA GLY A 115 -21.01 2.49 3.86
C GLY A 115 -20.61 2.46 2.38
N HIS A 116 -20.07 3.55 1.83
CA HIS A 116 -19.59 3.54 0.45
C HIS A 116 -18.38 2.60 0.25
N GLU A 117 -17.44 2.62 1.19
CA GLU A 117 -16.24 1.77 1.16
C GLU A 117 -16.56 0.28 1.22
N SER A 118 -17.53 -0.13 2.06
CA SER A 118 -17.96 -1.53 2.14
C SER A 118 -18.64 -2.00 0.84
N SER A 119 -19.44 -1.13 0.21
CA SER A 119 -20.05 -1.42 -1.09
C SER A 119 -19.00 -1.58 -2.19
N LEU A 120 -17.99 -0.72 -2.22
CA LEU A 120 -16.86 -0.82 -3.15
C LEU A 120 -16.06 -2.10 -2.94
N LYS A 121 -15.71 -2.41 -1.68
CA LYS A 121 -14.97 -3.61 -1.31
C LYS A 121 -15.70 -4.89 -1.76
N ARG A 122 -17.01 -4.98 -1.50
CA ARG A 122 -17.84 -6.10 -1.95
C ARG A 122 -17.82 -6.27 -3.47
N LYS A 123 -17.99 -5.19 -4.23
CA LYS A 123 -17.94 -5.24 -5.71
C LYS A 123 -16.56 -5.65 -6.22
N ALA A 124 -15.49 -5.19 -5.59
CA ALA A 124 -14.12 -5.54 -5.94
C ALA A 124 -13.84 -7.04 -5.69
N GLU A 125 -14.24 -7.55 -4.52
CA GLU A 125 -14.11 -8.97 -4.17
C GLU A 125 -14.89 -9.89 -5.13
N GLU A 126 -16.11 -9.49 -5.51
CA GLU A 126 -16.91 -10.23 -6.48
C GLU A 126 -16.22 -10.30 -7.86
N ARG A 127 -15.69 -9.17 -8.34
CA ARG A 127 -14.93 -9.12 -9.60
C ARG A 127 -13.70 -10.01 -9.55
N LEU A 128 -12.94 -9.98 -8.45
CA LEU A 128 -11.75 -10.83 -8.27
C LEU A 128 -12.13 -12.31 -8.22
N GLY A 129 -13.21 -12.66 -7.53
CA GLY A 129 -13.75 -14.02 -7.51
C GLY A 129 -14.16 -14.50 -8.90
N ASN A 130 -14.82 -13.65 -9.69
CA ASN A 130 -15.18 -13.94 -11.08
C ASN A 130 -13.95 -14.14 -11.96
N TYR A 131 -12.93 -13.29 -11.82
CA TYR A 131 -11.68 -13.39 -12.56
C TYR A 131 -10.94 -14.70 -12.24
N ARG A 132 -10.82 -15.05 -10.95
CA ARG A 132 -10.22 -16.33 -10.51
C ARG A 132 -10.94 -17.54 -11.09
N ARG A 133 -12.28 -17.52 -11.12
CA ARG A 133 -13.09 -18.58 -11.75
C ARG A 133 -12.82 -18.70 -13.25
N LYS A 134 -12.75 -17.58 -13.96
CA LYS A 134 -12.44 -17.56 -15.40
C LYS A 134 -11.06 -18.14 -15.70
N ILE A 135 -10.02 -17.73 -14.95
CA ILE A 135 -8.67 -18.29 -15.10
C ILE A 135 -8.68 -19.80 -14.84
N HIS A 136 -9.31 -20.23 -13.74
CA HIS A 136 -9.36 -21.65 -13.41
C HIS A 136 -10.02 -22.49 -14.51
N MET A 137 -11.13 -22.01 -15.07
CA MET A 137 -11.80 -22.66 -16.21
C MET A 137 -10.93 -22.67 -17.46
N LYS A 138 -10.22 -21.58 -17.75
CA LYS A 138 -9.29 -21.51 -18.89
C LYS A 138 -8.16 -22.54 -18.74
N ASN A 139 -7.51 -22.58 -17.57
CA ASN A 139 -6.44 -23.53 -17.28
C ASN A 139 -6.94 -25.00 -17.33
N GLN A 140 -8.15 -25.27 -16.84
CA GLN A 140 -8.74 -26.61 -16.97
C GLN A 140 -9.00 -26.98 -18.43
N ASN A 141 -9.48 -26.05 -19.25
CA ASN A 141 -9.72 -26.29 -20.67
C ASN A 141 -8.42 -26.47 -21.44
N GLU A 142 -7.38 -25.70 -21.12
CA GLU A 142 -6.03 -25.85 -21.68
C GLU A 142 -5.41 -27.19 -21.29
N ALA A 143 -5.55 -27.63 -20.03
CA ALA A 143 -5.09 -28.94 -19.58
C ALA A 143 -5.81 -30.09 -20.31
N LYS A 144 -7.14 -30.00 -20.44
CA LYS A 144 -7.94 -30.97 -21.21
C LYS A 144 -7.56 -30.97 -22.69
N ALA A 145 -7.31 -29.81 -23.30
CA ALA A 145 -6.85 -29.73 -24.68
C ALA A 145 -5.46 -30.36 -24.85
N ALA A 146 -4.53 -30.11 -23.93
CA ALA A 146 -3.20 -30.72 -23.94
C ALA A 146 -3.26 -32.25 -23.78
N GLU A 147 -4.17 -32.78 -22.96
CA GLU A 147 -4.41 -34.22 -22.85
C GLU A 147 -5.00 -34.82 -24.14
N VAL A 148 -5.86 -34.08 -24.84
CA VAL A 148 -6.49 -34.54 -26.09
C VAL A 148 -5.53 -34.49 -27.28
N PHE A 149 -4.59 -33.54 -27.33
CA PHE A 149 -3.62 -33.37 -28.43
C PHE A 149 -2.21 -33.92 -28.11
N GLY A 150 -2.00 -34.51 -26.93
CA GLY A 150 -0.70 -34.99 -26.45
C GLY A 150 -0.41 -36.48 -26.67
N CYS A 151 -1.22 -37.17 -27.47
CA CYS A 151 -0.96 -38.55 -27.90
C CYS A 151 -0.67 -38.58 -29.40
N ASP A 152 0.62 -38.55 -29.74
CA ASP A 152 1.29 -39.34 -30.80
C ASP A 152 2.81 -39.25 -30.60
#